data_AF-A0AAV2Q230-F1
#
_entry.id   AF-A0AAV2Q230-F1
#
_cell.length_a   1.000
_cell.length_b   1.000
_cell.length_c   1.000
_cell.angle_alpha   90.00
_cell.angle_beta   90.00
_cell.angle_gamma   90.00
#
_symmetry.space_group_name_H-M   'P 1'
#
loop_
_entity.id
_entity.type
_entity.pdbx_description
1 polymer ?
#
loop_
_entity_poly.entity_id
_entity_poly.type
_entity_poly.pdbx_seq_one_letter_code
_entity_poly.pdbx_strand_id
1 'polypeptide(L)'
;QENVSCLNTSLVILMLSHRHSELPLYLEGLRTHLEPHLLTNLRSLLRFWQTHYLHNKDKDCNTLQRSSGISFDFWRETVSTLVAENKLSPECIVHYLSPEDLNLSRTS
;
A
#
# COMPACT_ATOMS: atom_id res chain seq x y z
N GLN A 1 5.76 -2.44 -17.76
CA GLN A 1 6.91 -2.61 -16.86
C GLN A 1 7.16 -1.34 -16.02
N GLU A 2 6.99 -0.14 -16.57
CA GLU A 2 7.12 1.14 -15.84
C GLU A 2 6.11 1.33 -14.69
N ASN A 3 4.82 1.04 -14.91
CA ASN A 3 3.78 1.16 -13.86
C ASN A 3 4.04 0.27 -12.63
N VAL A 4 4.65 -0.90 -12.85
CA VAL A 4 5.05 -1.83 -11.77
C VAL A 4 6.23 -1.26 -10.99
N SER A 5 7.16 -0.60 -11.69
CA SER A 5 8.36 -0.02 -11.08
C SER A 5 8.04 1.19 -10.21
N CYS A 6 7.17 2.10 -10.67
CA CYS A 6 6.74 3.26 -9.88
C CYS A 6 5.97 2.85 -8.62
N LEU A 7 5.07 1.86 -8.73
CA LEU A 7 4.37 1.31 -7.57
C LEU A 7 5.35 0.70 -6.57
N ASN A 8 6.30 -0.11 -7.06
CA ASN A 8 7.29 -0.75 -6.19
C ASN A 8 8.15 0.28 -5.45
N THR A 9 8.52 1.39 -6.10
CA THR A 9 9.26 2.50 -5.44
C THR A 9 8.43 3.20 -4.37
N SER A 10 7.18 3.56 -4.67
CA SER A 10 6.28 4.17 -3.67
C SER A 10 6.05 3.24 -2.47
N LEU A 11 5.94 1.93 -2.75
CA LEU A 11 5.75 0.92 -1.72
C LEU A 11 7.01 0.66 -0.89
N VAL A 12 8.20 0.76 -1.49
CA VAL A 12 9.48 0.74 -0.77
C VAL A 12 9.56 1.91 0.20
N ILE A 13 9.13 3.11 -0.17
CA ILE A 13 9.12 4.28 0.73
C ILE A 13 8.20 4.03 1.93
N LEU A 14 7.00 3.48 1.70
CA LEU A 14 6.08 3.11 2.79
C LEU A 14 6.62 1.96 3.66
N MET A 15 7.37 1.02 3.07
CA MET A 15 8.01 -0.07 3.81
C MET A 15 9.18 0.41 4.67
N LEU A 16 9.92 1.41 4.20
CA LEU A 16 10.96 2.05 4.98
C LEU A 16 10.36 2.83 6.16
N SER A 17 9.30 3.61 5.96
CA SER A 17 8.63 4.30 7.06
C SER A 17 8.00 3.33 8.07
N HIS A 18 7.43 2.21 7.62
CA HIS A 18 6.95 1.15 8.50
C HIS A 18 8.06 0.56 9.38
N ARG A 19 9.26 0.32 8.81
CA ARG A 19 10.42 -0.16 9.58
C ARG A 19 10.86 0.80 10.68
N HIS A 20 10.66 2.10 10.48
CA HIS A 20 10.99 3.14 11.46
C HIS A 20 9.82 3.52 12.38
N SER A 21 8.68 2.82 12.29
CA SER A 21 7.44 3.15 13.01
C SER A 21 6.90 4.55 12.70
N GLU A 22 7.23 5.08 11.52
CA GLU A 22 6.82 6.40 11.04
C GLU A 22 5.64 6.33 10.06
N LEU A 23 5.10 5.13 9.81
CA LEU A 23 4.02 4.92 8.85
C LEU A 23 2.83 5.89 9.05
N PRO A 24 2.36 6.17 10.29
CA PRO A 24 1.31 7.17 10.51
C PRO A 24 1.65 8.57 10.00
N LEU A 25 2.90 9.04 10.20
CA LEU A 25 3.34 10.37 9.76
C LEU A 25 3.25 10.51 8.24
N TYR A 26 3.67 9.48 7.51
CA TYR A 26 3.61 9.47 6.06
C TYR A 26 2.18 9.36 5.53
N LEU A 27 1.32 8.55 6.16
CA LEU A 27 -0.08 8.41 5.78
C LEU A 27 -0.87 9.71 6.02
N GLU A 28 -0.63 10.39 7.14
CA GLU A 28 -1.20 11.71 7.42
C GLU A 28 -0.73 12.75 6.39
N GLY A 29 0.56 12.73 6.04
CA GLY A 29 1.11 13.57 4.98
C GLY A 29 0.43 13.33 3.64
N LEU A 30 0.23 12.07 3.25
CA LEU A 30 -0.49 11.71 2.02
C LEU A 30 -1.95 12.18 2.08
N ARG A 31 -2.64 12.01 3.21
CA ARG A 31 -4.03 12.46 3.38
C ARG A 31 -4.17 13.99 3.28
N THR A 32 -3.18 14.72 3.76
CA THR A 32 -3.16 16.18 3.79
C THR A 32 -2.82 16.78 2.42
N HIS A 33 -1.93 16.14 1.66
CA HIS A 33 -1.38 16.70 0.41
C HIS A 33 -1.95 16.06 -0.86
N LEU A 34 -2.64 14.93 -0.75
CA LEU A 34 -3.29 14.26 -1.88
C LEU A 34 -4.80 14.42 -1.80
N GLU A 35 -5.42 14.46 -2.97
CA GLU A 35 -6.86 14.34 -3.09
C GLU A 35 -7.33 12.99 -2.50
N PRO A 36 -8.44 12.95 -1.74
CA PRO A 36 -8.88 11.74 -1.04
C PRO A 36 -9.05 10.51 -1.93
N HIS A 37 -9.47 10.71 -3.19
CA HIS A 37 -9.61 9.64 -4.18
C HIS A 37 -8.27 8.96 -4.51
N LEU A 38 -7.13 9.66 -4.42
CA LEU A 38 -5.80 9.09 -4.65
C LEU A 38 -5.38 8.15 -3.53
N LEU A 39 -5.72 8.46 -2.27
CA LEU A 39 -5.45 7.59 -1.13
C LEU A 39 -6.30 6.31 -1.19
N THR A 40 -7.56 6.46 -1.61
CA THR A 40 -8.43 5.31 -1.91
C THR A 40 -7.89 4.48 -3.08
N ASN A 41 -7.42 5.12 -4.16
CA ASN A 41 -6.82 4.43 -5.30
C ASN A 41 -5.55 3.68 -4.92
N LEU A 42 -4.68 4.28 -4.09
CA LEU A 42 -3.50 3.63 -3.55
C LEU A 42 -3.88 2.35 -2.80
N ARG A 43 -4.89 2.42 -1.92
CA ARG A 43 -5.38 1.26 -1.18
C ARG A 43 -5.90 0.16 -2.10
N SER A 44 -6.69 0.50 -3.12
CA SER A 44 -7.19 -0.46 -4.11
C SER A 44 -6.06 -1.09 -4.92
N LEU A 45 -5.07 -0.29 -5.31
CA LEU A 45 -3.89 -0.75 -6.05
C LEU A 45 -3.06 -1.74 -5.20
N LEU A 46 -2.84 -1.44 -3.92
CA LEU A 46 -2.14 -2.35 -3.01
C LEU A 46 -2.87 -3.70 -2.87
N ARG A 47 -4.21 -3.70 -2.78
CA ARG A 47 -5.01 -4.93 -2.76
C ARG A 47 -4.90 -5.74 -4.04
N PHE A 48 -4.96 -5.06 -5.18
CA PHE A 48 -4.79 -5.71 -6.48
C PHE A 48 -3.45 -6.43 -6.55
N TRP A 49 -2.35 -5.75 -6.19
CA TRP A 49 -1.03 -6.34 -6.25
C TRP A 49 -0.78 -7.41 -5.18
N GLN A 50 -1.33 -7.25 -3.97
CA GLN A 50 -1.35 -8.30 -2.96
C GLN A 50 -1.97 -9.59 -3.52
N THR A 51 -3.13 -9.46 -4.17
CA THR A 51 -3.82 -10.59 -4.80
C THR A 51 -2.97 -11.19 -5.94
N HIS A 52 -2.39 -10.35 -6.80
CA HIS A 52 -1.52 -10.79 -7.90
C HIS A 52 -0.33 -11.61 -7.40
N TYR A 53 0.44 -11.10 -6.44
CA TYR A 53 1.64 -11.77 -5.93
C TYR A 53 1.33 -13.02 -5.08
N LEU A 54 0.17 -13.06 -4.40
CA LEU A 54 -0.25 -14.26 -3.65
C LEU A 54 -0.73 -15.39 -4.56
N HIS A 55 -1.31 -15.07 -5.73
CA HIS A 55 -1.80 -16.06 -6.70
C HIS A 55 -0.74 -16.52 -7.71
N ASN A 56 0.12 -15.62 -8.21
CA ASN A 56 1.17 -15.94 -9.17
C ASN A 56 2.48 -16.28 -8.44
N LYS A 57 2.62 -17.54 -8.04
CA LYS A 57 3.69 -17.99 -7.14
C LYS A 57 5.09 -17.94 -7.78
N ASP A 58 6.02 -17.45 -6.96
CA ASP A 58 7.48 -17.47 -7.02
C ASP A 58 8.20 -16.51 -7.99
N LYS A 59 7.85 -16.44 -9.28
CA LYS A 59 8.67 -15.64 -10.23
C LYS A 59 8.60 -14.13 -9.96
N ASP A 60 7.40 -13.63 -9.75
CA ASP A 60 7.17 -12.19 -9.57
C ASP A 60 7.62 -11.73 -8.17
N CYS A 61 7.41 -12.55 -7.14
CA CYS A 61 7.88 -12.30 -5.78
C CYS A 61 9.42 -12.25 -5.72
N ASN A 62 10.10 -13.20 -6.38
CA ASN A 62 11.56 -13.20 -6.46
C ASN A 62 12.10 -11.97 -7.20
N THR A 63 11.43 -11.55 -8.27
CA THR A 63 11.83 -10.36 -9.03
C THR A 63 11.69 -9.11 -8.18
N LEU A 64 10.56 -8.96 -7.49
CA LEU A 64 10.29 -7.85 -6.57
C LEU A 64 11.33 -7.76 -5.45
N GLN A 65 11.63 -8.90 -4.82
CA GLN A 65 12.62 -8.96 -3.74
C GLN A 65 14.01 -8.57 -4.23
N ARG A 66 14.42 -9.05 -5.41
CA ARG A 66 15.71 -8.67 -6.00
C ARG A 66 15.78 -7.19 -6.37
N SER A 67 14.73 -6.63 -6.96
CA SER A 67 14.73 -5.24 -7.41
C SER A 67 14.61 -4.23 -6.28
N SER A 68 13.90 -4.59 -5.20
CA SER A 68 13.67 -3.69 -4.04
C SER A 68 14.68 -3.86 -2.91
N GLY A 69 15.36 -5.01 -2.83
CA GLY A 69 16.18 -5.37 -1.66
C GLY A 69 15.37 -5.67 -0.41
N ILE A 70 14.04 -5.81 -0.52
CA ILE A 70 13.13 -6.09 0.59
C ILE A 70 12.63 -7.54 0.50
N SER A 71 12.65 -8.26 1.61
CA SER A 71 12.08 -9.62 1.66
C SER A 71 10.59 -9.61 1.32
N PHE A 72 10.13 -10.58 0.53
CA PHE A 72 8.71 -10.67 0.21
C PHE A 72 7.80 -10.84 1.44
N ASP A 73 8.30 -11.45 2.53
CA ASP A 73 7.54 -11.57 3.78
C ASP A 73 7.25 -10.20 4.41
N PHE A 74 8.27 -9.34 4.57
CA PHE A 74 8.09 -7.97 5.05
C PHE A 74 7.21 -7.14 4.11
N TRP A 75 7.34 -7.37 2.80
CA TRP A 75 6.47 -6.75 1.81
C TRP A 75 4.99 -7.11 2.07
N ARG A 76 4.73 -8.41 2.21
CA ARG A 76 3.39 -8.96 2.44
C ARG A 76 2.80 -8.45 3.74
N GLU A 77 3.57 -8.44 4.82
CA GLU A 77 3.17 -7.93 6.13
C GLU A 77 2.76 -6.46 6.03
N THR A 78 3.63 -5.60 5.49
CA THR A 78 3.36 -4.17 5.39
C THR A 78 2.13 -3.87 4.52
N VAL A 79 1.98 -4.55 3.38
CA VAL A 79 0.78 -4.38 2.53
C VAL A 79 -0.47 -4.86 3.27
N SER A 80 -0.40 -5.95 4.03
CA SER A 80 -1.52 -6.47 4.81
C SER A 80 -1.96 -5.47 5.89
N THR A 81 -1.01 -4.83 6.57
CA THR A 81 -1.28 -3.75 7.54
C THR A 81 -1.94 -2.55 6.85
N LEU A 82 -1.37 -2.05 5.76
CA LEU A 82 -1.88 -0.87 5.04
C LEU A 82 -3.32 -1.06 4.54
N VAL A 83 -3.67 -2.25 4.05
CA VAL A 83 -4.98 -2.54 3.43
C VAL A 83 -5.99 -3.16 4.39
N ALA A 84 -5.65 -3.37 5.66
CA ALA A 84 -6.56 -3.90 6.67
C ALA A 84 -7.81 -3.02 6.84
N GLU A 85 -8.91 -3.62 7.29
CA GLU A 85 -10.19 -2.94 7.54
C GLU A 85 -10.28 -2.35 8.97
N ASN A 86 -9.14 -2.03 9.59
CA ASN A 86 -9.09 -1.49 10.95
C ASN A 86 -9.05 0.04 10.95
N LYS A 87 -10.20 0.68 11.16
CA LYS A 87 -10.32 2.14 11.26
C LYS A 87 -9.71 2.76 12.51
N LEU A 88 -9.38 1.95 13.52
CA LEU A 88 -8.78 2.42 14.77
C LEU A 88 -7.25 2.41 14.73
N SER A 89 -6.64 1.74 13.75
CA SER A 89 -5.19 1.69 13.63
C SER A 89 -4.69 2.78 12.67
N PRO A 90 -3.81 3.70 13.12
CA PRO A 90 -3.22 4.73 12.28
C PRO A 90 -2.20 4.18 11.26
N GLU A 91 -1.93 2.88 11.29
CA GLU A 91 -1.09 2.20 10.28
C GLU A 91 -1.91 1.73 9.07
N CYS A 92 -3.25 1.71 9.20
CA CYS A 92 -4.16 1.29 8.14
C CYS A 92 -4.60 2.50 7.33
N ILE A 93 -4.57 2.42 5.99
CA ILE A 93 -5.03 3.52 5.13
C ILE A 93 -6.49 3.88 5.42
N VAL A 94 -7.32 2.88 5.76
CA VAL A 94 -8.75 3.06 6.04
C VAL A 94 -9.03 3.99 7.24
N HIS A 95 -8.05 4.19 8.13
CA HIS A 95 -8.15 5.13 9.25
C HIS A 95 -8.29 6.59 8.77
N TYR A 96 -7.66 6.93 7.64
CA TYR A 96 -7.60 8.29 7.10
C TYR A 96 -8.68 8.58 6.04
N LEU A 97 -9.51 7.57 5.71
CA LEU A 97 -10.57 7.69 4.71
C LEU A 97 -11.91 8.04 5.37
N SER A 98 -12.60 9.03 4.82
CA SER A 98 -13.98 9.32 5.20
C SER A 98 -14.94 8.26 4.62
N PRO A 99 -16.18 8.17 5.13
CA PRO A 99 -17.21 7.31 4.53
C PRO A 99 -17.48 7.62 3.05
N GLU A 100 -17.32 8.88 2.64
CA GLU A 100 -17.51 9.34 1.25
C GLU A 100 -16.37 8.83 0.35
N ASP A 101 -15.13 8.87 0.85
CA ASP A 101 -13.93 8.40 0.14
C ASP A 101 -13.98 6.90 -0.16
N LEU A 102 -14.59 6.12 0.72
CA LEU A 102 -14.77 4.68 0.54
C LEU A 102 -15.78 4.35 -0.57
N ASN A 103 -16.78 5.21 -0.78
CA ASN A 103 -17.80 5.02 -1.80
C ASN A 103 -17.32 5.40 -3.22
N LEU A 104 -16.39 6.35 -3.33
CA LEU A 104 -15.80 6.78 -4.62
C LEU A 104 -15.08 5.66 -5.37
N SER A 105 -14.54 4.66 -4.66
CA SER A 105 -13.85 3.51 -5.27
C SER A 105 -14.75 2.52 -6.01
N ARG A 106 -16.07 2.57 -5.79
CA ARG A 106 -17.02 1.58 -6.36
C ARG A 106 -17.61 2.00 -7.70
N THR A 107 -17.39 3.26 -8.11
CA THR A 107 -18.05 3.86 -9.29
C THR A 107 -17.08 4.19 -10.42
N SER A 108 -15.84 3.72 -10.36
CA SER A 108 -14.80 3.94 -11.39
C SER A 108 -14.49 2.66 -12.17
#